data_AF-A0A7K4B3V6-F1
#
_entry.id   AF-A0A7K4B3V6-F1
#
_cell.length_a   1.000
_cell.length_b   1.000
_cell.length_c   1.000
_cell.angle_alpha   90.00
_cell.angle_beta   90.00
_cell.angle_gamma   90.00
#
_symmetry.space_group_name_H-M   'P 1'
#
loop_
_entity.id
_entity.type
_entity.pdbx_description
1 polymer ?
#
loop_
_entity_poly.entity_id
_entity_poly.type
_entity_poly.pdbx_seq_one_letter_code
_entity_poly.pdbx_strand_id
1 'polypeptide(L)'
;MTLNQSRLFRTLKTLDIYVDRALNIEYPAKGLSGFQYNRDLLKAAVANSYLETIGNRADSIHLAIKKVKASDIVWAYRDTVQTVGSRFGLKDKNVVLAFDYTDEDFYGEINTLWIHGYTGEHAVKGKFKFLSCSIINSDIPEKIPLISIPVMQGHCMAQTVAWLYITARLNSLTV
;
A
#
# COMPACT_ATOMS: atom_id res chain seq x y z
N MET A 1 25.86 10.14 5.86
CA MET A 1 25.20 8.82 5.87
C MET A 1 25.54 8.12 4.56
N THR A 2 26.36 7.06 4.59
CA THR A 2 26.74 6.33 3.36
C THR A 2 25.58 5.47 2.90
N LEU A 3 25.16 5.66 1.65
CA LEU A 3 24.02 4.99 1.06
C LEU A 3 24.35 3.51 0.82
N ASN A 4 23.67 2.58 1.51
CA ASN A 4 23.88 1.14 1.27
C ASN A 4 23.22 0.73 -0.06
N GLN A 5 24.02 0.70 -1.12
CA GLN A 5 23.57 0.40 -2.49
C GLN A 5 22.92 -0.98 -2.60
N SER A 6 23.47 -2.01 -1.96
CA SER A 6 22.91 -3.37 -1.99
C SER A 6 21.53 -3.41 -1.33
N ARG A 7 21.32 -2.67 -0.24
CA ARG A 7 20.01 -2.55 0.41
C ARG A 7 19.01 -1.86 -0.51
N LEU A 8 19.40 -0.75 -1.14
CA LEU A 8 18.53 -0.03 -2.08
C LEU A 8 18.13 -0.89 -3.28
N PHE A 9 19.09 -1.57 -3.90
CA PHE A 9 18.82 -2.46 -5.03
C PHE A 9 17.82 -3.56 -4.64
N ARG A 10 17.98 -4.16 -3.46
CA ARG A 10 17.05 -5.18 -2.95
C ARG A 10 15.65 -4.60 -2.67
N THR A 11 15.56 -3.40 -2.14
CA THR A 11 14.28 -2.71 -1.92
C THR A 11 13.58 -2.42 -3.23
N LEU A 12 14.29 -1.84 -4.22
CA LEU A 12 13.75 -1.58 -5.56
C LEU A 12 13.28 -2.88 -6.23
N LYS A 13 14.08 -3.94 -6.19
CA LYS A 13 13.69 -5.23 -6.75
C LYS A 13 12.45 -5.82 -6.06
N THR A 14 12.33 -5.64 -4.75
CA THR A 14 11.14 -6.10 -3.99
C THR A 14 9.91 -5.30 -4.42
N LEU A 15 10.05 -3.99 -4.63
CA LEU A 15 8.98 -3.13 -5.12
C LEU A 15 8.60 -3.45 -6.58
N ASP A 16 9.56 -3.71 -7.46
CA ASP A 16 9.31 -4.15 -8.84
C ASP A 16 8.47 -5.43 -8.86
N ILE A 17 8.89 -6.45 -8.10
CA ILE A 17 8.16 -7.72 -7.98
C ILE A 17 6.75 -7.51 -7.42
N TYR A 18 6.60 -6.63 -6.42
CA TYR A 18 5.29 -6.29 -5.88
C TYR A 18 4.38 -5.72 -6.95
N VAL A 19 4.83 -4.69 -7.69
CA VAL A 19 4.00 -4.03 -8.71
C VAL A 19 3.69 -4.97 -9.88
N ASP A 20 4.66 -5.80 -10.30
CA ASP A 20 4.44 -6.80 -11.34
C ASP A 20 3.33 -7.78 -10.94
N ARG A 21 3.37 -8.31 -9.72
CA ARG A 21 2.35 -9.24 -9.22
C ARG A 21 1.01 -8.56 -8.97
N ALA A 22 1.03 -7.38 -8.34
CA ALA A 22 -0.19 -6.66 -7.98
C ALA A 22 -0.99 -6.24 -9.21
N LEU A 23 -0.32 -5.91 -10.31
CA LEU A 23 -0.93 -5.47 -11.55
C LEU A 23 -0.96 -6.55 -12.63
N ASN A 24 -0.63 -7.80 -12.29
CA ASN A 24 -0.53 -8.94 -13.22
C ASN A 24 0.20 -8.56 -14.53
N ILE A 25 1.34 -7.89 -14.40
CA ILE A 25 2.16 -7.49 -15.55
C ILE A 25 2.88 -8.75 -16.05
N GLU A 26 2.35 -9.35 -17.12
CA GLU A 26 2.97 -10.51 -17.76
C GLU A 26 4.23 -10.09 -18.52
N TYR A 27 5.36 -10.67 -18.17
CA TYR A 27 6.57 -10.57 -18.99
C TYR A 27 6.44 -11.55 -20.17
N PRO A 28 6.70 -11.16 -21.44
CA PRO A 28 7.29 -9.94 -21.96
C PRO A 28 6.25 -9.05 -22.66
N ALA A 29 5.34 -8.41 -21.91
CA ALA A 29 4.43 -7.43 -22.49
C ALA A 29 5.20 -6.18 -22.95
N LYS A 30 5.80 -6.23 -24.15
CA LYS A 30 6.36 -5.08 -24.89
C LYS A 30 7.29 -4.17 -24.06
N GLY A 31 8.09 -4.75 -23.16
CA GLY A 31 9.06 -4.02 -22.35
C GLY A 31 8.46 -3.21 -21.19
N LEU A 32 7.19 -3.43 -20.83
CA LEU A 32 6.61 -2.91 -19.60
C LEU A 32 6.92 -3.83 -18.41
N SER A 33 7.42 -3.22 -17.33
CA SER A 33 7.62 -3.86 -16.03
C SER A 33 7.23 -2.89 -14.92
N GLY A 34 7.03 -3.41 -13.71
CA GLY A 34 6.73 -2.63 -12.51
C GLY A 34 7.73 -1.51 -12.27
N PHE A 35 8.98 -1.68 -12.69
CA PHE A 35 10.02 -0.64 -12.65
C PHE A 35 9.60 0.66 -13.36
N GLN A 36 8.90 0.56 -14.49
CA GLN A 36 8.44 1.74 -15.24
C GLN A 36 7.33 2.50 -14.52
N TYR A 37 6.49 1.79 -13.77
CA TYR A 37 5.44 2.38 -12.95
C TYR A 37 5.96 2.88 -11.61
N ASN A 38 6.97 2.22 -11.04
CA ASN A 38 7.51 2.52 -9.72
C ASN A 38 7.99 3.95 -9.58
N ARG A 39 8.60 4.52 -10.62
CA ARG A 39 9.01 5.93 -10.58
C ARG A 39 7.83 6.87 -10.33
N ASP A 40 6.73 6.69 -11.06
CA ASP A 40 5.59 7.59 -11.00
C ASP A 40 4.76 7.31 -9.73
N LEU A 41 4.58 6.03 -9.37
CA LEU A 41 3.94 5.61 -8.12
C LEU A 41 4.67 6.16 -6.88
N LEU A 42 6.00 6.01 -6.80
CA LEU A 42 6.78 6.50 -5.66
C LEU A 42 6.76 8.02 -5.58
N LYS A 43 6.90 8.72 -6.71
CA LYS A 43 6.87 10.17 -6.70
C LYS A 43 5.49 10.72 -6.31
N ALA A 44 4.41 10.12 -6.81
CA ALA A 44 3.05 10.47 -6.41
C ALA A 44 2.84 10.26 -4.90
N ALA A 45 3.27 9.13 -4.36
CA ALA A 45 3.20 8.84 -2.94
C ALA A 45 4.02 9.84 -2.08
N VAL A 46 5.25 10.16 -2.49
CA VAL A 46 6.12 11.12 -1.76
C VAL A 46 5.57 12.54 -1.83
N ALA A 47 4.96 12.93 -2.96
CA ALA A 47 4.38 14.26 -3.15
C ALA A 47 2.97 14.39 -2.57
N ASN A 48 2.38 13.31 -2.04
CA ASN A 48 0.96 13.23 -1.68
C ASN A 48 0.05 13.83 -2.77
N SER A 49 0.24 13.37 -4.01
CA SER A 49 -0.38 13.97 -5.20
C SER A 49 -0.79 12.88 -6.20
N TYR A 50 -1.64 13.25 -7.15
CA TYR A 50 -2.09 12.35 -8.20
C TYR A 50 -0.99 11.99 -9.20
N LEU A 51 -1.13 10.82 -9.83
CA LEU A 51 -0.21 10.34 -10.87
C LEU A 51 -0.20 11.29 -12.07
N GLU A 52 -1.35 11.85 -12.39
CA GLU A 52 -1.60 12.83 -13.44
C GLU A 52 -0.80 14.12 -13.23
N THR A 53 -0.50 14.47 -11.97
CA THR A 53 0.26 15.67 -11.63
C THR A 53 1.77 15.45 -11.71
N ILE A 54 2.25 14.23 -11.43
CA ILE A 54 3.66 13.96 -11.14
C ILE A 54 4.36 13.14 -12.25
N GLY A 55 3.60 12.43 -13.06
CA GLY A 55 4.10 11.51 -14.09
C GLY A 55 3.35 11.62 -15.42
N ASN A 56 3.82 10.85 -16.41
CA ASN A 56 3.20 10.79 -17.74
C ASN A 56 2.61 9.41 -18.06
N ARG A 57 2.54 8.52 -17.06
CA ARG A 57 1.99 7.16 -17.20
C ARG A 57 0.66 6.95 -16.48
N ALA A 58 0.02 8.01 -15.98
CA ALA A 58 -1.23 7.92 -15.23
C ALA A 58 -2.28 7.06 -15.94
N ASP A 59 -2.54 7.31 -17.22
CA ASP A 59 -3.50 6.53 -18.02
C ASP A 59 -3.14 5.05 -18.11
N SER A 60 -1.86 4.73 -18.36
CA SER A 60 -1.41 3.34 -18.45
C SER A 60 -1.50 2.59 -17.12
N ILE A 61 -1.19 3.27 -16.01
CA ILE A 61 -1.32 2.74 -14.65
C ILE A 61 -2.80 2.52 -14.33
N HIS A 62 -3.66 3.49 -14.63
CA HIS A 62 -5.11 3.37 -14.45
C HIS A 62 -5.70 2.19 -15.21
N LEU A 63 -5.30 2.02 -16.47
CA LEU A 63 -5.71 0.86 -17.29
C LEU A 63 -5.20 -0.46 -16.74
N ALA A 64 -3.99 -0.50 -16.16
CA ALA A 64 -3.45 -1.70 -15.52
C ALA A 64 -4.25 -2.05 -14.24
N ILE A 65 -4.51 -1.07 -13.37
CA ILE A 65 -5.30 -1.26 -12.14
C ILE A 65 -6.72 -1.75 -12.47
N LYS A 66 -7.36 -1.19 -13.50
CA LYS A 66 -8.70 -1.61 -13.92
C LYS A 66 -8.81 -3.07 -14.37
N LYS A 67 -7.70 -3.70 -14.76
CA LYS A 67 -7.68 -5.08 -15.26
C LYS A 67 -7.50 -6.12 -14.16
N VAL A 68 -7.08 -5.71 -12.96
CA VAL A 68 -6.80 -6.62 -11.86
C VAL A 68 -7.89 -6.57 -10.80
N LYS A 69 -8.02 -7.66 -10.04
CA LYS A 69 -8.92 -7.69 -8.89
C LYS A 69 -8.21 -7.07 -7.69
N ALA A 70 -8.98 -6.44 -6.81
CA ALA A 70 -8.46 -5.94 -5.54
C ALA A 70 -7.76 -7.06 -4.72
N SER A 71 -8.23 -8.31 -4.84
CA SER A 71 -7.59 -9.47 -4.23
C SER A 71 -6.15 -9.66 -4.70
N ASP A 72 -5.83 -9.42 -5.96
CA ASP A 72 -4.51 -9.65 -6.53
C ASP A 72 -3.49 -8.68 -5.90
N ILE A 73 -3.90 -7.43 -5.72
CA ILE A 73 -3.12 -6.39 -5.04
C ILE A 73 -2.89 -6.77 -3.56
N VAL A 74 -3.93 -7.22 -2.87
CA VAL A 74 -3.86 -7.63 -1.45
C VAL A 74 -2.93 -8.83 -1.27
N TRP A 75 -3.02 -9.84 -2.14
CA TRP A 75 -2.16 -11.02 -2.10
C TRP A 75 -0.70 -10.70 -2.42
N ALA A 76 -0.44 -9.88 -3.45
CA ALA A 76 0.91 -9.42 -3.76
C ALA A 76 1.52 -8.61 -2.61
N TYR A 77 0.72 -7.80 -1.91
CA TYR A 77 1.16 -7.06 -0.74
C TYR A 77 1.50 -8.00 0.42
N ARG A 78 0.65 -9.00 0.68
CA ARG A 78 0.91 -10.05 1.68
C ARG A 78 2.25 -10.75 1.45
N ASP A 79 2.52 -11.21 0.24
CA ASP A 79 3.78 -11.88 -0.11
C ASP A 79 5.00 -10.98 0.15
N THR A 80 4.83 -9.69 -0.16
CA THR A 80 5.86 -8.66 0.05
C THR A 80 6.13 -8.47 1.54
N VAL A 81 5.07 -8.35 2.35
CA VAL A 81 5.17 -8.24 3.80
C VAL A 81 5.80 -9.48 4.43
N GLN A 82 5.45 -10.69 3.96
CA GLN A 82 6.07 -11.93 4.42
C GLN A 82 7.58 -11.96 4.13
N THR A 83 7.96 -11.52 2.92
CA THR A 83 9.37 -11.40 2.51
C THR A 83 10.11 -10.36 3.35
N VAL A 84 9.47 -9.24 3.70
CA VAL A 84 10.06 -8.20 4.54
C VAL A 84 10.19 -8.68 5.98
N GLY A 85 9.13 -9.25 6.55
CA GLY A 85 9.11 -9.67 7.94
C GLY A 85 10.06 -10.82 8.26
N SER A 86 10.24 -11.78 7.33
CA SER A 86 11.22 -12.85 7.50
C SER A 86 12.66 -12.31 7.58
N ARG A 87 12.97 -11.21 6.88
CA ARG A 87 14.28 -10.52 6.99
C ARG A 87 14.50 -9.88 8.34
N PHE A 88 13.43 -9.43 9.00
CA PHE A 88 13.47 -8.86 10.34
C PHE A 88 13.34 -9.90 11.46
N GLY A 89 13.17 -11.19 11.11
CA GLY A 89 13.00 -12.27 12.07
C GLY A 89 11.76 -12.08 12.95
N LEU A 90 10.67 -11.56 12.40
CA LEU A 90 9.48 -11.20 13.19
C LEU A 90 8.84 -12.39 13.90
N LYS A 91 9.00 -13.61 13.36
CA LYS A 91 8.53 -14.86 13.98
C LYS A 91 9.10 -15.12 15.37
N ASP A 92 10.32 -14.66 15.62
CA ASP A 92 11.08 -14.90 16.84
C ASP A 92 10.99 -13.71 17.81
N LYS A 93 10.08 -12.75 17.53
CA LYS A 93 9.97 -11.48 18.26
C LYS A 93 8.57 -11.27 18.84
N ASN A 94 8.52 -10.61 19.99
CA ASN A 94 7.27 -10.10 20.54
C ASN A 94 6.85 -8.86 19.74
N VAL A 95 5.84 -9.02 18.90
CA VAL A 95 5.31 -7.93 18.06
C VAL A 95 3.99 -7.40 18.60
N VAL A 96 3.78 -6.09 18.45
CA VAL A 96 2.49 -5.44 18.70
C VAL A 96 1.86 -5.10 17.35
N LEU A 97 0.58 -5.46 17.19
CA LEU A 97 -0.23 -5.00 16.07
C LEU A 97 -0.84 -3.65 16.44
N ALA A 98 -0.48 -2.62 15.70
CA ALA A 98 -1.04 -1.28 15.82
C ALA A 98 -2.08 -1.06 14.73
N PHE A 99 -3.28 -0.63 15.13
CA PHE A 99 -4.36 -0.27 14.23
C PHE A 99 -4.59 1.23 14.32
N ASP A 100 -4.62 1.90 13.18
CA ASP A 100 -4.86 3.34 13.12
C ASP A 100 -5.63 3.71 11.86
N TYR A 101 -6.41 4.78 11.95
CA TYR A 101 -7.07 5.37 10.80
C TYR A 101 -6.13 6.38 10.15
N THR A 102 -5.93 6.22 8.84
CA THR A 102 -5.25 7.21 8.02
C THR A 102 -6.18 7.68 6.91
N ASP A 103 -5.88 8.84 6.36
CA ASP A 103 -6.64 9.43 5.28
C ASP A 103 -5.73 9.94 4.16
N GLU A 104 -6.26 9.91 2.95
CA GLU A 104 -5.64 10.44 1.74
C GLU A 104 -6.54 11.51 1.15
N ASP A 105 -5.95 12.63 0.75
CA ASP A 105 -6.70 13.78 0.24
C ASP A 105 -7.35 13.51 -1.12
N PHE A 106 -8.59 13.97 -1.27
CA PHE A 106 -9.35 13.89 -2.51
C PHE A 106 -9.82 15.28 -2.95
N TYR A 107 -9.40 15.67 -4.15
CA TYR A 107 -9.63 17.00 -4.73
C TYR A 107 -10.75 17.00 -5.79
N GLY A 108 -11.31 15.83 -6.11
CA GLY A 108 -12.39 15.67 -7.09
C GLY A 108 -13.80 15.84 -6.52
N GLU A 109 -14.80 15.63 -7.36
CA GLU A 109 -16.21 15.67 -6.95
C GLU A 109 -16.60 14.45 -6.12
N ILE A 110 -17.26 14.69 -4.99
CA ILE A 110 -17.72 13.62 -4.09
C ILE A 110 -18.96 12.97 -4.68
N ASN A 111 -18.84 11.73 -5.15
CA ASN A 111 -19.92 11.01 -5.82
C ASN A 111 -20.11 9.56 -5.33
N THR A 112 -19.38 9.13 -4.30
CA THR A 112 -19.50 7.77 -3.72
C THR A 112 -19.35 7.79 -2.20
N LEU A 113 -19.80 6.72 -1.54
CA LEU A 113 -19.65 6.53 -0.09
C LEU A 113 -18.19 6.22 0.34
N TRP A 114 -17.28 6.02 -0.61
CA TRP A 114 -15.86 5.80 -0.34
C TRP A 114 -15.12 7.11 -0.05
N ILE A 115 -15.69 8.23 -0.47
CA ILE A 115 -15.11 9.56 -0.29
C ILE A 115 -15.82 10.21 0.89
N HIS A 116 -15.07 10.49 1.96
CA HIS A 116 -15.59 11.14 3.15
C HIS A 116 -15.56 12.65 2.96
N GLY A 117 -16.69 13.32 3.17
CA GLY A 117 -16.77 14.79 3.09
C GLY A 117 -15.75 15.47 4.00
N TYR A 118 -15.14 16.54 3.51
CA TYR A 118 -14.15 17.33 4.25
C TYR A 118 -14.49 18.83 4.17
N THR A 119 -14.04 19.60 5.17
CA THR A 119 -14.42 21.01 5.36
C THR A 119 -13.74 21.99 4.38
N GLY A 120 -12.90 21.52 3.46
CA GLY A 120 -12.43 22.34 2.33
C GLY A 120 -11.05 22.99 2.48
N GLU A 121 -10.25 22.63 3.48
CA GLU A 121 -8.90 23.19 3.63
C GLU A 121 -7.98 22.76 2.47
N HIS A 122 -7.13 23.67 1.98
CA HIS A 122 -6.20 23.42 0.86
C HIS A 122 -6.85 22.85 -0.42
N ALA A 123 -8.10 23.24 -0.70
CA ALA A 123 -8.90 22.74 -1.83
C ALA A 123 -9.23 21.23 -1.77
N VAL A 124 -8.98 20.57 -0.63
CA VAL A 124 -9.38 19.18 -0.39
C VAL A 124 -10.90 19.13 -0.26
N LYS A 125 -11.56 18.40 -1.17
CA LYS A 125 -13.03 18.27 -1.22
C LYS A 125 -13.51 17.09 -0.36
N GLY A 126 -12.72 16.03 -0.29
CA GLY A 126 -13.01 14.86 0.53
C GLY A 126 -11.74 14.10 0.89
N LYS A 127 -11.91 12.98 1.57
CA LYS A 127 -10.82 12.12 2.01
C LYS A 127 -11.17 10.65 1.79
N PHE A 128 -10.25 9.88 1.21
CA PHE A 128 -10.32 8.43 1.33
C PHE A 128 -9.82 8.05 2.71
N LYS A 129 -10.60 7.28 3.46
CA LYS A 129 -10.17 6.78 4.77
C LYS A 129 -9.76 5.34 4.68
N PHE A 130 -8.70 4.99 5.40
CA PHE A 130 -8.17 3.65 5.48
C PHE A 130 -8.00 3.25 6.94
N LEU A 131 -8.32 1.99 7.26
CA LEU A 131 -7.88 1.39 8.51
C LEU A 131 -6.60 0.60 8.21
N SER A 132 -5.51 1.03 8.83
CA SER A 132 -4.17 0.49 8.64
C SER A 132 -3.77 -0.37 9.81
N CYS A 133 -3.16 -1.52 9.52
CA CYS A 133 -2.53 -2.39 10.50
C CYS A 133 -1.02 -2.40 10.25
N SER A 134 -0.22 -2.23 11.30
CA SER A 134 1.24 -2.26 11.25
C SER A 134 1.82 -3.10 12.38
N ILE A 135 2.98 -3.71 12.13
CA ILE A 135 3.81 -4.32 13.17
C ILE A 135 4.71 -3.26 13.79
N ILE A 136 4.69 -3.22 15.12
CA ILE A 136 5.60 -2.44 15.95
C ILE A 136 6.36 -3.40 16.86
N ASN A 137 7.68 -3.22 16.95
CA ASN A 137 8.56 -3.95 17.86
C ASN A 137 9.63 -2.98 18.37
N SER A 138 9.96 -3.05 19.66
CA SER A 138 10.94 -2.14 20.28
C SER A 138 12.35 -2.26 19.68
N ASP A 139 12.69 -3.44 19.16
CA ASP A 139 14.02 -3.75 18.65
C ASP A 139 14.14 -3.47 17.14
N ILE A 140 13.03 -3.13 16.48
CA ILE A 140 12.98 -2.81 15.06
C ILE A 140 12.58 -1.33 14.94
N PRO A 141 13.49 -0.44 14.52
CA PRO A 141 13.18 0.97 14.40
C PRO A 141 12.14 1.25 13.32
N GLU A 142 12.01 0.37 12.32
CA GLU A 142 11.03 0.48 11.26
C GLU A 142 9.63 0.00 11.69
N LYS A 143 8.61 0.85 11.45
CA LYS A 143 7.21 0.43 11.47
C LYS A 143 6.91 -0.32 10.19
N ILE A 144 6.48 -1.57 10.29
CA ILE A 144 6.24 -2.43 9.11
C ILE A 144 4.73 -2.45 8.85
N PRO A 145 4.22 -1.74 7.81
CA PRO A 145 2.81 -1.81 7.46
C PRO A 145 2.45 -3.22 6.98
N LEU A 146 1.37 -3.79 7.53
CA LEU A 146 0.87 -5.12 7.19
C LEU A 146 -0.21 -5.10 6.14
N ILE A 147 -1.11 -4.12 6.20
CA ILE A 147 -2.18 -3.88 5.23
C ILE A 147 -2.91 -2.58 5.59
N SER A 148 -3.42 -1.89 4.58
CA SER A 148 -4.38 -0.80 4.73
C SER A 148 -5.61 -1.14 3.91
N ILE A 149 -6.80 -1.04 4.49
CA ILE A 149 -8.06 -1.26 3.75
C ILE A 149 -8.92 -0.01 3.71
N PRO A 150 -9.55 0.29 2.57
CA PRO A 150 -10.42 1.44 2.46
C PRO A 150 -11.66 1.24 3.34
N VAL A 151 -12.12 2.33 3.94
CA VAL A 151 -13.28 2.35 4.83
C VAL A 151 -14.35 3.23 4.22
N MET A 152 -15.50 2.64 3.93
CA MET A 152 -16.67 3.34 3.43
C MET A 152 -17.38 4.08 4.56
N GLN A 153 -18.12 5.13 4.25
CA GLN A 153 -19.05 5.73 5.21
C GLN A 153 -20.08 4.70 5.69
N GLY A 154 -20.35 4.69 7.00
CA GLY A 154 -21.30 3.76 7.63
C GLY A 154 -20.76 2.34 7.89
N HIS A 155 -19.48 2.09 7.64
CA HIS A 155 -18.89 0.77 7.87
C HIS A 155 -18.76 0.43 9.36
N CYS A 156 -18.96 -0.84 9.72
CA CYS A 156 -18.80 -1.30 11.10
C CYS A 156 -17.31 -1.44 11.44
N MET A 157 -16.80 -0.52 12.27
CA MET A 157 -15.40 -0.50 12.70
C MET A 157 -14.97 -1.81 13.37
N ALA A 158 -15.78 -2.35 14.29
CA ALA A 158 -15.45 -3.58 14.99
C ALA A 158 -15.28 -4.78 14.04
N GLN A 159 -16.15 -4.91 13.05
CA GLN A 159 -16.03 -5.96 12.02
C GLN A 159 -14.80 -5.76 11.14
N THR A 160 -14.49 -4.51 10.81
CA THR A 160 -13.34 -4.15 9.97
C THR A 160 -12.02 -4.44 10.70
N VAL A 161 -11.92 -4.08 11.98
CA VAL A 161 -10.79 -4.42 12.85
C VAL A 161 -10.66 -5.94 13.01
N ALA A 162 -11.75 -6.65 13.25
CA ALA A 162 -11.72 -8.11 13.40
C ALA A 162 -11.24 -8.81 12.11
N TRP A 163 -11.71 -8.37 10.94
CA TRP A 163 -11.26 -8.88 9.65
C TRP A 163 -9.78 -8.61 9.40
N LEU A 164 -9.31 -7.39 9.71
CA LEU A 164 -7.91 -7.05 9.61
C LEU A 164 -7.05 -7.85 10.57
N TYR A 165 -7.50 -8.07 11.80
CA TYR A 165 -6.77 -8.87 12.78
C TYR A 165 -6.61 -10.31 12.29
N ILE A 166 -7.66 -10.93 11.74
CA ILE A 166 -7.58 -12.28 11.17
C ILE A 166 -6.61 -12.31 9.99
N THR A 167 -6.71 -11.35 9.08
CA THR A 167 -5.81 -11.23 7.91
C THR A 167 -4.35 -11.00 8.34
N ALA A 168 -4.12 -10.10 9.29
CA ALA A 168 -2.82 -9.80 9.87
C ALA A 168 -2.23 -11.01 10.60
N ARG A 169 -3.05 -11.78 11.33
CA ARG A 169 -2.61 -13.01 12.00
C ARG A 169 -2.22 -14.09 11.01
N LEU A 170 -2.97 -14.25 9.92
CA LEU A 170 -2.59 -15.15 8.82
C LEU A 170 -1.26 -14.73 8.21
N ASN A 171 -0.98 -13.43 8.15
CA ASN A 171 0.30 -12.91 7.67
C ASN A 171 1.42 -13.12 8.70
N SER A 172 1.20 -12.80 9.98
CA SER A 172 2.19 -12.90 11.06
C SER A 172 2.53 -14.34 11.46
N LEU A 173 1.62 -15.30 11.24
CA LEU A 173 1.88 -16.74 11.42
C LEU A 173 2.72 -17.33 10.26
N THR A 174 2.85 -16.61 9.14
CA THR A 174 3.64 -17.02 7.97
C THR A 174 4.95 -16.25 7.81
N VAL A 175 5.13 -15.17 8.57
CA VAL A 175 6.36 -14.38 8.66
C VAL A 175 7.32 -15.03 9.64
#